data_AF-A0A822FVQ6-F1
#
_entry.id   AF-A0A822FVQ6-F1
#
_cell.length_a   1.000
_cell.length_b   1.000
_cell.length_c   1.000
_cell.angle_alpha   90.00
_cell.angle_beta   90.00
_cell.angle_gamma   90.00
#
_symmetry.space_group_name_H-M   'P 1'
#
loop_
_entity.id
_entity.type
_entity.pdbx_description
1 polymer ?
#
loop_
_entity_poly.entity_id
_entity_poly.type
_entity_poly.pdbx_seq_one_letter_code
_entity_poly.pdbx_strand_id
1 'polypeptide(L)'
;MTSGITVEFHNGLNFPIELVMTQNNVAPQQAATIPTGHHFSYDVPQGFAGNFKHSWAGKGITLFEISVRTHDANTYYDLSVIDGFNVPIKVYAPDGTRIQALHSGAPDAYLYPTDDSKTHGLTGNGKFVVVFEW
;
A
#
# COMPACT_ATOMS: atom_id res chain seq x y z
N MET A 1 16.77 8.07 -12.96
CA MET A 1 15.87 8.35 -11.81
C MET A 1 16.08 7.22 -10.83
N THR A 2 16.65 7.50 -9.67
CA THR A 2 16.89 6.49 -8.63
C THR A 2 15.57 6.12 -7.98
N SER A 3 15.21 4.83 -8.04
CA SER A 3 14.13 4.23 -7.22
C SER A 3 14.35 4.61 -5.74
N GLY A 4 13.29 5.04 -5.06
CA GLY A 4 13.33 5.33 -3.63
C GLY A 4 13.24 4.06 -2.81
N ILE A 5 12.32 3.17 -3.18
CA ILE A 5 12.16 1.82 -2.64
C ILE A 5 11.51 0.91 -3.70
N THR A 6 11.47 -0.40 -3.46
CA THR A 6 10.66 -1.33 -4.25
C THR A 6 9.48 -1.83 -3.43
N VAL A 7 8.29 -1.89 -4.02
CA VAL A 7 7.12 -2.57 -3.45
C VAL A 7 6.77 -3.76 -4.33
N GLU A 8 6.72 -4.94 -3.74
CA GLU A 8 6.32 -6.18 -4.41
C GLU A 8 4.91 -6.56 -3.97
N PHE A 9 3.97 -6.54 -4.92
CA PHE A 9 2.56 -6.86 -4.70
C PHE A 9 2.30 -8.32 -5.07
N HIS A 10 1.81 -9.12 -4.14
CA HIS A 10 1.49 -10.54 -4.31
C HIS A 10 -0.01 -10.76 -4.23
N ASN A 11 -0.58 -11.46 -5.22
CA ASN A 11 -2.00 -11.80 -5.22
C ASN A 11 -2.21 -13.26 -4.76
N GLY A 12 -2.61 -13.43 -3.50
CA GLY A 12 -3.05 -14.71 -2.94
C GLY A 12 -4.57 -14.96 -3.04
N LEU A 13 -5.35 -14.02 -3.59
CA LEU A 13 -6.79 -14.18 -3.76
C LEU A 13 -7.14 -15.01 -5.00
N ASN A 14 -8.35 -15.57 -4.99
CA ASN A 14 -8.88 -16.40 -6.08
C ASN A 14 -9.45 -15.59 -7.27
N PHE A 15 -9.15 -14.29 -7.34
CA PHE A 15 -9.47 -13.41 -8.46
C PHE A 15 -8.31 -12.46 -8.77
N PRO A 16 -8.22 -11.91 -9.99
CA PRO A 16 -7.18 -10.93 -10.34
C PRO A 16 -7.28 -9.63 -9.54
N ILE A 17 -6.15 -9.10 -9.10
CA ILE A 17 -6.07 -7.76 -8.52
C ILE A 17 -5.88 -6.74 -9.64
N GLU A 18 -6.87 -5.89 -9.87
CA GLU A 18 -6.68 -4.60 -10.55
C GLU A 18 -5.96 -3.65 -9.61
N LEU A 19 -4.62 -3.53 -9.75
CA LEU A 19 -3.80 -2.67 -8.89
C LEU A 19 -3.86 -1.24 -9.42
N VAL A 20 -4.52 -0.37 -8.66
CA VAL A 20 -4.64 1.06 -8.92
C VAL A 20 -3.69 1.82 -8.01
N MET A 21 -2.96 2.77 -8.59
CA MET A 21 -2.08 3.70 -7.92
C MET A 21 -2.69 5.10 -8.00
N THR A 22 -2.78 5.79 -6.86
CA THR A 22 -3.15 7.20 -6.81
C THR A 22 -2.07 7.99 -6.11
N GLN A 23 -1.63 9.09 -6.73
CA GLN A 23 -0.58 9.97 -6.20
C GLN A 23 -1.11 11.41 -6.14
N ASN A 24 -0.66 12.15 -5.12
CA ASN A 24 -1.04 13.55 -4.95
C ASN A 24 -0.74 14.37 -6.21
N ASN A 25 -1.75 15.12 -6.68
CA ASN A 25 -1.70 15.96 -7.88
C ASN A 25 -1.44 15.22 -9.21
N VAL A 26 -1.60 13.90 -9.23
CA VAL A 26 -1.48 13.08 -10.45
C VAL A 26 -2.80 12.36 -10.67
N ALA A 27 -3.22 12.25 -11.93
CA ALA A 27 -4.39 11.45 -12.27
C ALA A 27 -4.16 9.99 -11.83
N PRO A 28 -5.15 9.32 -11.20
CA PRO A 28 -5.10 7.89 -10.91
C PRO A 28 -4.69 7.03 -12.11
N GLN A 29 -3.91 5.98 -11.88
CA GLN A 29 -3.41 5.08 -12.92
C GLN A 29 -3.59 3.62 -12.49
N GLN A 30 -3.87 2.74 -13.46
CA GLN A 30 -3.71 1.31 -13.24
C GLN A 30 -2.24 0.96 -13.37
N ALA A 31 -1.63 0.52 -12.26
CA ALA A 31 -0.25 0.08 -12.23
C ALA A 31 -0.09 -1.30 -12.86
N ALA A 32 -1.02 -2.22 -12.58
CA ALA A 32 -1.01 -3.57 -13.12
C ALA A 32 -2.39 -4.25 -13.01
N THR A 33 -2.54 -5.38 -13.71
CA THR A 33 -3.46 -6.45 -13.31
C THR A 33 -2.62 -7.63 -12.87
N ILE A 34 -2.79 -8.10 -11.63
CA ILE A 34 -2.02 -9.19 -11.04
C ILE A 34 -2.91 -10.44 -11.02
N PRO A 35 -2.66 -11.45 -11.88
CA PRO A 35 -3.42 -12.69 -11.84
C PRO A 35 -3.27 -13.43 -10.49
N THR A 36 -4.21 -14.32 -10.19
CA THR A 36 -4.16 -15.16 -8.98
C THR A 36 -2.86 -15.96 -8.91
N GLY A 37 -2.17 -15.91 -7.77
CA GLY A 37 -0.91 -16.60 -7.52
C GLY A 37 0.33 -15.91 -8.13
N HIS A 38 0.17 -14.73 -8.76
CA HIS A 38 1.27 -13.96 -9.33
C HIS A 38 1.65 -12.76 -8.46
N HIS A 39 2.79 -12.16 -8.77
CA HIS A 39 3.25 -10.92 -8.16
C HIS A 39 3.62 -9.86 -9.22
N PHE A 40 3.70 -8.61 -8.79
CA PHE A 40 4.14 -7.46 -9.57
C PHE A 40 5.05 -6.60 -8.72
N SER A 41 6.19 -6.17 -9.27
CA SER A 41 7.12 -5.26 -8.60
C SER A 41 6.98 -3.85 -9.16
N TYR A 42 6.94 -2.86 -8.27
CA TYR A 42 6.92 -1.45 -8.63
C TYR A 42 8.01 -0.70 -7.87
N ASP A 43 8.85 0.04 -8.61
CA ASP A 43 9.83 0.95 -8.03
C ASP A 43 9.15 2.28 -7.69
N VAL A 44 8.93 2.53 -6.41
CA VAL A 44 8.33 3.79 -5.94
C VAL A 44 9.41 4.86 -5.91
N PRO A 45 9.28 5.94 -6.69
CA PRO A 45 10.31 6.98 -6.74
C PRO A 45 10.30 7.82 -5.45
N GLN A 46 11.45 8.42 -5.13
CA GLN A 46 11.49 9.49 -4.13
C GLN A 46 10.53 10.62 -4.53
N GLY A 47 9.83 11.19 -3.54
CA GLY A 47 8.80 12.20 -3.73
C GLY A 47 7.40 11.63 -3.99
N PHE A 48 7.25 10.31 -4.11
CA PHE A 48 5.93 9.70 -4.16
C PHE A 48 5.19 9.90 -2.83
N ALA A 49 3.91 10.27 -2.91
CA ALA A 49 2.98 10.29 -1.79
C ALA A 49 1.60 9.93 -2.32
N GLY A 50 1.04 8.81 -1.85
CA GLY A 50 -0.15 8.23 -2.44
C GLY A 50 -0.52 6.89 -1.85
N ASN A 51 -1.36 6.13 -2.56
CA ASN A 51 -1.77 4.78 -2.16
C ASN A 51 -1.85 3.81 -3.35
N PHE A 52 -1.79 2.54 -2.99
CA PHE A 52 -2.06 1.39 -3.84
C PHE A 52 -3.28 0.65 -3.32
N LYS A 53 -4.13 0.18 -4.24
CA LYS A 53 -5.38 -0.49 -3.90
C LYS A 53 -5.88 -1.43 -4.98
N HIS A 54 -6.79 -2.32 -4.60
CA HIS A 54 -7.58 -3.06 -5.56
C HIS A 54 -8.82 -2.27 -5.98
N SER A 55 -9.10 -2.24 -7.29
CA SER A 55 -10.28 -1.63 -7.93
C SER A 55 -10.23 -0.10 -8.07
N TRP A 56 -11.00 0.39 -9.05
CA TRP A 56 -11.23 1.81 -9.33
C TRP A 56 -12.38 2.43 -8.52
N ALA A 57 -13.02 1.66 -7.63
CA ALA A 57 -14.10 2.20 -6.82
C ALA A 57 -13.63 3.39 -5.96
N GLY A 58 -14.52 4.35 -5.72
CA GLY A 58 -14.20 5.53 -4.88
C GLY A 58 -14.39 5.29 -3.38
N LYS A 59 -15.00 4.15 -2.99
CA LYS A 59 -15.34 3.74 -1.62
C LYS A 59 -15.40 2.22 -1.54
N GLY A 60 -15.43 1.70 -0.33
CA GLY A 60 -15.38 0.29 -0.01
C GLY A 60 -14.00 -0.31 -0.24
N ILE A 61 -12.92 0.45 -0.10
CA ILE A 61 -11.58 0.00 -0.50
C ILE A 61 -10.58 0.04 0.65
N THR A 62 -9.83 -1.06 0.81
CA THR A 62 -8.63 -1.12 1.66
C THR A 62 -7.44 -0.50 0.93
N LEU A 63 -6.75 0.44 1.59
CA LEU A 63 -5.61 1.16 1.03
C LEU A 63 -4.30 0.71 1.67
N PHE A 64 -3.25 0.57 0.86
CA PHE A 64 -1.87 0.68 1.32
C PHE A 64 -1.36 2.08 0.98
N GLU A 65 -1.18 2.92 1.99
CA GLU A 65 -0.72 4.30 1.83
C GLU A 65 0.78 4.37 2.05
N ILE A 66 1.48 5.15 1.21
CA ILE A 66 2.94 5.27 1.29
C ILE A 66 3.43 6.63 0.80
N SER A 67 4.38 7.19 1.53
CA SER A 67 5.10 8.42 1.20
C SER A 67 6.61 8.21 1.31
N VAL A 68 7.34 8.44 0.22
CA VAL A 68 8.80 8.33 0.14
C VAL A 68 9.38 9.73 0.05
N ARG A 69 10.04 10.22 1.10
CA ARG A 69 10.53 11.61 1.15
C ARG A 69 11.82 11.81 0.35
N THR A 70 12.00 13.02 -0.16
CA THR A 70 13.13 13.40 -1.01
C THR A 70 14.36 13.90 -0.26
N HIS A 71 14.23 14.29 1.01
CA HIS A 71 15.27 15.06 1.72
C HIS A 71 15.87 14.37 2.95
N ASP A 72 15.26 13.29 3.43
CA ASP A 72 15.68 12.60 4.67
C ASP A 72 15.67 11.07 4.56
N ALA A 73 15.47 10.52 3.35
CA ALA A 73 15.37 9.08 3.08
C ALA A 73 14.34 8.34 3.96
N ASN A 74 13.37 9.08 4.51
CA ASN A 74 12.30 8.49 5.31
C ASN A 74 11.15 8.04 4.42
N THR A 75 10.65 6.84 4.70
CA THR A 75 9.42 6.31 4.14
C THR A 75 8.39 6.17 5.24
N TYR A 76 7.21 6.73 5.02
CA TYR A 76 6.05 6.59 5.90
C TYR A 76 5.00 5.75 5.19
N TYR A 77 4.34 4.87 5.92
CA TYR A 77 3.34 3.98 5.37
C TYR A 77 2.34 3.54 6.43
N ASP A 78 1.17 3.14 5.97
CA ASP A 78 0.09 2.63 6.79
C ASP A 78 -0.90 1.82 5.95
N LEU A 79 -1.87 1.22 6.62
CA LEU A 79 -3.07 0.68 6.00
C LEU A 79 -4.25 1.55 6.40
N SER A 80 -5.21 1.73 5.48
CA SER A 80 -6.41 2.50 5.76
C SER A 80 -7.66 1.77 5.28
N VAL A 81 -8.68 1.76 6.13
CA VAL A 81 -10.03 1.28 5.83
C VAL A 81 -11.07 2.37 6.07
N ILE A 82 -10.64 3.64 6.14
CA ILE A 82 -11.52 4.81 6.28
C ILE A 82 -12.56 4.84 5.14
N ASP A 83 -12.10 4.54 3.92
CA ASP A 83 -12.97 4.48 2.75
C ASP A 83 -13.79 3.18 2.68
N GLY A 84 -13.57 2.23 3.59
CA GLY A 84 -14.21 0.92 3.67
C GLY A 84 -13.24 -0.23 3.45
N PHE A 85 -13.75 -1.41 3.12
CA PHE A 85 -12.96 -2.63 2.98
C PHE A 85 -13.50 -3.49 1.85
N ASN A 86 -12.61 -3.96 0.96
CA ASN A 86 -12.94 -4.90 -0.12
C ASN A 86 -12.05 -6.14 -0.11
N VAL A 87 -10.74 -5.95 0.05
CA VAL A 87 -9.75 -7.02 0.07
C VAL A 87 -8.84 -6.90 1.28
N PRO A 88 -8.44 -8.04 1.86
CA PRO A 88 -7.45 -8.04 2.91
C PRO A 88 -6.06 -7.70 2.36
N ILE A 89 -5.29 -6.93 3.13
CA ILE A 89 -3.91 -6.55 2.80
C ILE A 89 -3.02 -6.85 4.00
N LYS A 90 -1.87 -7.49 3.75
CA LYS A 90 -0.76 -7.63 4.72
C LYS A 90 0.47 -6.93 4.15
N VAL A 91 1.19 -6.20 4.99
CA VAL A 91 2.43 -5.49 4.62
C VAL A 91 3.57 -6.04 5.46
N TYR A 92 4.65 -6.41 4.77
CA TYR A 92 5.93 -6.77 5.36
C TYR A 92 6.94 -5.70 4.97
N ALA A 93 7.33 -4.88 5.95
CA ALA A 93 8.26 -3.78 5.77
C ALA A 93 9.72 -4.26 5.92
N PRO A 94 10.70 -3.56 5.30
CA PRO A 94 12.09 -3.98 5.31
C PRO A 94 12.77 -3.95 6.68
N ASP A 95 12.23 -3.20 7.64
CA ASP A 95 12.68 -3.14 9.03
C ASP A 95 12.16 -4.31 9.90
N GLY A 96 11.37 -5.21 9.31
CA GLY A 96 10.75 -6.34 10.00
C GLY A 96 9.35 -6.05 10.54
N THR A 97 8.85 -4.81 10.45
CA THR A 97 7.49 -4.44 10.83
C THR A 97 6.47 -5.17 9.96
N ARG A 98 5.38 -5.61 10.58
CA ARG A 98 4.27 -6.32 9.92
C ARG A 98 2.95 -5.72 10.37
N ILE A 99 2.12 -5.32 9.41
CA ILE A 99 0.78 -4.78 9.65
C ILE A 99 -0.24 -5.44 8.72
N GLN A 100 -1.49 -5.49 9.16
CA GLN A 100 -2.55 -6.13 8.36
C GLN A 100 -3.91 -5.45 8.52
N ALA A 101 -4.63 -5.40 7.40
CA ALA A 101 -6.04 -5.03 7.34
C ALA A 101 -6.82 -6.23 6.82
N LEU A 102 -7.41 -7.02 7.72
CA LEU A 102 -8.15 -8.25 7.38
C LEU A 102 -9.68 -8.06 7.41
N HIS A 103 -10.15 -6.92 7.92
CA HIS A 103 -11.56 -6.55 7.97
C HIS A 103 -11.71 -5.03 8.14
N SER A 104 -12.95 -4.51 8.05
CA SER A 104 -13.26 -3.07 8.14
C SER A 104 -13.01 -2.41 9.51
N GLY A 105 -12.59 -3.19 10.51
CA GLY A 105 -12.25 -2.71 11.85
C GLY A 105 -10.85 -3.15 12.28
N ALA A 106 -9.97 -3.37 11.31
CA ALA A 106 -8.65 -3.94 11.56
C ALA A 106 -7.82 -3.03 12.48
N PRO A 107 -7.18 -3.59 13.53
CA PRO A 107 -6.50 -2.80 14.54
C PRO A 107 -5.23 -2.10 14.05
N ASP A 108 -4.61 -2.58 12.97
CA ASP A 108 -3.40 -2.00 12.39
C ASP A 108 -3.69 -0.96 11.30
N ALA A 109 -4.96 -0.70 11.01
CA ALA A 109 -5.37 0.23 9.96
C ALA A 109 -6.02 1.48 10.52
N TYR A 110 -5.88 2.60 9.80
CA TYR A 110 -6.67 3.79 10.04
C TYR A 110 -8.16 3.48 9.93
N LEU A 111 -8.88 3.72 11.02
CA LEU A 111 -10.35 3.63 11.07
C LEU A 111 -11.01 5.02 10.93
N TYR A 112 -10.26 6.09 11.19
CA TYR A 112 -10.68 7.47 11.09
C TYR A 112 -9.48 8.38 10.80
N PRO A 113 -9.66 9.56 10.16
CA PRO A 113 -8.56 10.36 9.59
C PRO A 113 -7.47 10.86 10.56
N THR A 114 -7.71 10.83 11.86
CA THR A 114 -6.78 11.35 12.88
C THR A 114 -6.20 10.25 13.76
N ASP A 115 -6.26 8.99 13.33
CA ASP A 115 -5.64 7.87 14.03
C ASP A 115 -4.15 7.75 13.70
N ASP A 116 -3.38 8.81 14.00
CA ASP A 116 -1.95 8.88 13.68
C ASP A 116 -1.09 7.81 14.37
N SER A 117 -1.69 7.04 15.29
CA SER A 117 -1.06 5.87 15.91
C SER A 117 -0.78 4.73 14.92
N LYS A 118 -1.40 4.76 13.73
CA LYS A 118 -1.25 3.71 12.69
C LYS A 118 -0.16 4.03 11.67
N THR A 119 0.39 5.25 11.67
CA THR A 119 1.52 5.56 10.79
C THR A 119 2.77 4.84 11.25
N HIS A 120 3.42 4.14 10.32
CA HIS A 120 4.75 3.60 10.49
C HIS A 120 5.76 4.41 9.68
N GLY A 121 6.99 4.50 10.19
CA GLY A 121 8.07 5.21 9.54
C GLY A 121 9.37 4.44 9.66
N LEU A 122 10.13 4.38 8.58
CA LEU A 122 11.48 3.83 8.59
C LEU A 122 12.42 4.70 7.76
N THR A 123 13.71 4.66 8.13
CA THR A 123 14.77 5.37 7.41
C THR A 123 15.55 4.37 6.54
N GLY A 124 15.81 4.75 5.29
CA GLY A 124 16.60 3.97 4.35
C GLY A 124 15.76 3.30 3.27
N ASN A 125 16.46 2.64 2.35
CA ASN A 125 15.84 1.98 1.22
C ASN A 125 15.64 0.50 1.52
N GLY A 126 14.58 -0.09 1.00
CA GLY A 126 14.31 -1.51 1.15
C GLY A 126 13.18 -1.98 0.26
N LYS A 127 12.82 -3.25 0.43
CA LYS A 127 11.70 -3.86 -0.27
C LYS A 127 10.53 -4.05 0.69
N PHE A 128 9.39 -3.46 0.34
CA PHE A 128 8.11 -3.80 0.95
C PHE A 128 7.52 -4.99 0.20
N VAL A 129 6.87 -5.90 0.92
CA VAL A 129 6.04 -6.94 0.33
C VAL A 129 4.59 -6.70 0.78
N VAL A 130 3.70 -6.51 -0.18
CA VAL A 130 2.27 -6.28 0.04
C VAL A 130 1.52 -7.50 -0.50
N VAL A 131 0.76 -8.18 0.35
CA VAL A 131 0.06 -9.41 -0.01
C VAL A 131 -1.45 -9.20 0.11
N PHE A 132 -2.17 -9.51 -0.97
CA PHE A 132 -3.63 -9.59 -0.99
C PHE A 132 -4.05 -11.04 -0.69
N GLU A 133 -4.53 -11.33 0.52
CA GLU A 133 -4.92 -12.70 0.93
C GLU A 133 -5.81 -12.70 2.19
N TRP A 134 -6.76 -13.65 2.26
CA TRP A 134 -7.61 -13.88 3.46
C TRP A 134 -6.86 -14.60 4.58
#